data_AF-A0A4S3PKU5-F1
#
_entry.id   AF-A0A4S3PKU5-F1
#
_cell.length_a   1.000
_cell.length_b   1.000
_cell.length_c   1.000
_cell.angle_alpha   90.00
_cell.angle_beta   90.00
_cell.angle_gamma   90.00
#
_symmetry.space_group_name_H-M   'P 1'
#
loop_
_entity.id
_entity.type
_entity.pdbx_description
1 polymer ?
#
loop_
_entity_poly.entity_id
_entity_poly.type
_entity_poly.pdbx_seq_one_letter_code
_entity_poly.pdbx_strand_id
1 'polypeptide(L)' 'MNARIMECVPKAYLGRAIAVWTAISLLLQAVLSIGLGRLMDQTSANLGFASLVIVMALGLSLAVYSNRKERLSKHINL' A
#
# COMPACT_ATOMS: atom_id res chain seq x y z
N MET A 1 3.41 -8.26 -3.06
CA MET A 1 4.19 -7.95 -1.84
C MET A 1 4.63 -9.20 -1.08
N ASN A 2 3.78 -10.23 -0.91
CA ASN A 2 4.10 -11.46 -0.16
C ASN A 2 5.37 -12.21 -0.64
N ALA A 3 5.66 -12.22 -1.95
CA ALA A 3 6.86 -12.86 -2.49
C ALA A 3 8.19 -12.22 -2.02
N ARG A 4 8.22 -10.89 -1.85
CA ARG A 4 9.42 -10.16 -1.41
C ARG A 4 9.74 -10.36 0.07
N ILE A 5 8.70 -10.54 0.90
CA ILE A 5 8.83 -10.87 2.32
C ILE A 5 9.36 -12.31 2.49
N MET A 6 8.99 -13.19 1.55
CA MET A 6 9.42 -14.60 1.51
C MET A 6 10.88 -14.79 1.06
N GLU A 7 11.44 -13.85 0.29
CA GLU A 7 12.87 -13.84 -0.10
C GLU A 7 13.80 -13.27 0.99
N CYS A 8 13.30 -12.35 1.84
CA CYS A 8 14.15 -11.62 2.79
C CYS A 8 14.21 -12.26 4.19
N VAL A 9 13.29 -13.19 4.52
CA VAL A 9 13.16 -13.74 5.89
C VAL A 9 13.20 -15.28 5.88
N PRO A 10 14.04 -15.94 6.70
CA PRO A 10 14.06 -17.40 6.82
C PRO A 10 12.69 -17.95 7.25
N LYS A 11 12.27 -19.08 6.64
CA LYS A 11 10.91 -19.66 6.69
C LYS A 11 10.29 -19.80 8.08
N ALA A 12 11.10 -19.89 9.14
CA ALA A 12 10.65 -19.96 10.54
C ALA A 12 9.97 -18.69 11.07
N TYR A 13 10.25 -17.51 10.50
CA TYR A 13 9.72 -16.22 10.98
C TYR A 13 8.71 -15.58 10.02
N LEU A 14 8.41 -16.25 8.91
CA LEU A 14 7.55 -15.73 7.86
C LEU A 14 6.14 -15.39 8.37
N GLY A 15 5.54 -16.26 9.17
CA GLY A 15 4.22 -16.02 9.77
C GLY A 15 4.20 -14.79 10.71
N ARG A 16 5.27 -14.60 11.50
CA ARG A 16 5.39 -13.45 12.41
C ARG A 16 5.62 -12.14 11.65
N ALA A 17 6.49 -12.16 10.64
CA ALA A 17 6.76 -11.01 9.80
C ALA A 17 5.51 -10.55 9.02
N ILE A 18 4.76 -11.51 8.46
CA ILE A 18 3.47 -11.22 7.79
C ILE A 18 2.45 -10.68 8.78
N ALA A 19 2.32 -11.26 9.99
CA ALA A 19 1.40 -10.77 11.00
C ALA A 19 1.72 -9.32 11.44
N VAL A 20 2.99 -9.00 11.66
CA VAL A 20 3.43 -7.63 11.99
C VAL A 20 3.16 -6.67 10.83
N TRP A 21 3.48 -7.09 9.60
CA TRP A 21 3.20 -6.30 8.41
C TRP A 21 1.71 -6.00 8.25
N THR A 22 0.87 -7.01 8.44
CA THR A 22 -0.60 -6.89 8.40
C THR A 22 -1.11 -5.99 9.52
N ALA A 23 -0.61 -6.13 10.76
CA ALA A 23 -1.01 -5.28 11.88
C ALA A 23 -0.68 -3.79 11.62
N ILE A 24 0.52 -3.51 11.12
CA ILE A 24 0.93 -2.15 10.72
C ILE A 24 0.05 -1.62 9.60
N SER A 25 -0.27 -2.46 8.61
CA SER A 25 -1.15 -2.09 7.50
C SER A 25 -2.56 -1.76 7.98
N LEU A 26 -3.12 -2.54 8.91
CA LEU A 26 -4.45 -2.28 9.47
C LEU A 26 -4.48 -0.98 10.30
N LEU A 27 -3.45 -0.71 11.09
CA LEU A 27 -3.37 0.54 11.86
C LEU A 27 -3.33 1.75 10.92
N LEU A 28 -2.50 1.70 9.88
CA LEU A 28 -2.43 2.77 8.89
C LEU A 28 -3.76 2.92 8.13
N GLN A 29 -4.39 1.80 7.75
CA GLN A 29 -5.69 1.81 7.11
C GLN A 29 -6.78 2.42 8.00
N ALA A 30 -6.78 2.13 9.30
CA ALA A 30 -7.72 2.72 10.24
C ALA A 30 -7.58 4.24 10.33
N VAL A 31 -6.35 4.74 10.43
CA VAL A 31 -6.06 6.19 10.45
C VAL A 31 -6.53 6.87 9.16
N LEU A 32 -6.24 6.26 8.01
CA LEU A 32 -6.67 6.78 6.70
C LEU A 32 -8.19 6.76 6.53
N SER A 33 -8.86 5.69 6.96
CA SER A 33 -10.33 5.58 6.91
C SER A 33 -11.02 6.60 7.80
N ILE A 34 -10.48 6.91 8.98
CA ILE A 34 -11.03 7.97 9.85
C ILE A 34 -10.86 9.34 9.19
N GLY A 35 -9.69 9.62 8.60
CA GLY A 35 -9.44 10.87 7.89
C GLY A 35 -10.37 11.06 6.68
N LEU A 36 -10.52 10.02 5.86
CA LEU A 36 -11.45 10.02 4.71
C LEU A 36 -12.91 10.11 5.15
N GLY A 37 -13.29 9.42 6.23
CA GLY A 37 -14.64 9.47 6.80
C GLY A 37 -15.02 10.87 7.30
N ARG A 38 -14.10 11.58 7.97
CA ARG A 38 -14.31 12.97 8.39
C ARG A 38 -14.38 13.95 7.21
N LEU A 39 -13.59 13.72 6.17
CA LEU A 39 -13.67 14.47 4.91
C LEU A 39 -15.01 14.24 4.19
N MET A 40 -15.52 13.02 4.21
CA MET A 40 -16.84 12.69 3.64
C MET A 40 -18.00 13.33 4.40
N ASP A 41 -17.90 13.45 5.72
CA ASP A 41 -18.97 14.01 6.55
C ASP A 41 -19.17 15.52 6.34
N GLN A 42 -18.10 16.24 5.97
CA GLN A 42 -18.16 17.69 5.72
C GLN A 42 -18.44 18.08 4.27
N THR A 43 -18.43 17.11 3.34
CA THR A 43 -18.49 17.41 1.90
C THR A 43 -19.46 16.50 1.18
N SER A 44 -20.42 17.08 0.45
CA SER A 44 -21.47 16.36 -0.31
C SER A 44 -20.94 15.13 -1.04
N ALA A 45 -21.72 14.04 -1.05
CA ALA A 45 -21.36 12.68 -1.50
C ALA A 45 -20.42 12.58 -2.72
N ASN A 46 -20.53 13.48 -3.70
CA ASN A 46 -19.63 13.57 -4.86
C ASN A 46 -18.14 13.75 -4.51
N LEU A 47 -17.80 14.54 -3.49
CA LEU A 47 -16.40 14.79 -3.12
C LEU A 47 -15.79 13.61 -2.35
N GLY A 48 -16.62 12.84 -1.63
CA GLY A 48 -16.23 11.56 -1.05
C GLY A 48 -15.78 10.57 -2.13
N PHE A 49 -16.57 10.41 -3.20
CA PHE A 49 -16.17 9.56 -4.33
C PHE A 49 -14.93 10.08 -5.06
N ALA A 50 -14.78 11.40 -5.22
CA ALA A 50 -13.58 11.99 -5.81
C ALA A 50 -12.31 11.67 -4.97
N SER A 51 -12.41 11.70 -3.64
CA SER A 51 -11.29 11.36 -2.75
C SER A 51 -10.84 9.90 -2.92
N LEU A 52 -11.78 8.97 -3.11
CA LEU A 52 -11.47 7.55 -3.36
C LEU A 52 -10.73 7.35 -4.69
N VAL A 53 -11.14 8.07 -5.74
CA VAL A 53 -10.47 8.03 -7.05
C VAL A 53 -9.04 8.56 -6.95
N ILE A 54 -8.83 9.65 -6.21
CA ILE A 54 -7.50 10.24 -6.00
C ILE A 54 -6.59 9.28 -5.24
N VAL A 55 -7.08 8.70 -4.14
CA VAL A 55 -6.33 7.71 -3.36
C VAL A 55 -5.91 6.53 -4.24
N MET A 56 -6.81 6.05 -5.10
CA MET A 56 -6.51 4.92 -5.97
C MET A 56 -5.54 5.29 -7.11
N ALA A 57 -5.65 6.49 -7.68
CA ALA A 57 -4.70 7.01 -8.67
C ALA A 57 -3.29 7.20 -8.10
N LEU A 58 -3.18 7.67 -6.86
CA LEU A 58 -1.91 7.79 -6.14
C LEU A 58 -1.28 6.40 -5.90
N GLY A 59 -2.08 5.44 -5.42
CA GLY A 59 -1.63 4.06 -5.21
C GLY A 59 -1.14 3.40 -6.49
N LEU A 60 -1.86 3.60 -7.60
CA LEU A 60 -1.47 3.09 -8.92
C LEU A 60 -0.17 3.72 -9.42
N SER A 61 -0.04 5.05 -9.29
CA SER A 61 1.16 5.78 -9.70
C SER A 61 2.41 5.30 -8.96
N LEU A 62 2.28 5.09 -7.63
CA LEU A 62 3.34 4.54 -6.80
C LEU A 62 3.71 3.11 -7.21
N ALA A 63 2.70 2.28 -7.49
CA ALA A 63 2.90 0.90 -7.92
C ALA A 63 3.62 0.83 -9.28
N VAL A 64 3.23 1.66 -10.26
CA VAL A 64 3.87 1.74 -11.57
C VAL A 64 5.32 2.25 -11.45
N TYR A 65 5.56 3.26 -10.61
CA TYR A 65 6.91 3.77 -10.36
C TYR A 65 7.82 2.73 -9.71
N SER A 66 7.31 2.01 -8.71
CA SER A 66 8.05 0.92 -8.04
C SER A 66 8.38 -0.22 -9.01
N ASN A 67 7.41 -0.63 -9.85
CA ASN A 67 7.63 -1.67 -10.87
C ASN A 67 8.65 -1.25 -11.93
N ARG A 68 8.72 0.04 -12.31
CA ARG A 68 9.77 0.56 -13.21
C ARG A 68 11.16 0.44 -12.58
N LYS A 69 11.30 0.74 -11.29
CA LYS A 69 12.58 0.68 -10.57
C LYS A 69 13.11 -0.75 -10.46
N GLU A 70 12.22 -1.72 -10.22
CA GLU A 70 12.55 -3.15 -10.19
C GLU A 70 13.01 -3.70 -11.55
N ARG A 71 12.37 -3.27 -12.65
CA ARG A 71 12.76 -3.67 -14.02
C ARG A 71 14.15 -3.16 -14.40
N LEU A 72 14.54 -1.96 -13.97
CA LEU A 72 15.85 -1.37 -14.27
C LEU A 72 16.99 -2.05 -13.49
N SER A 73 16.76 -2.42 -12.22
CA SER A 73 17.77 -3.08 -11.39
C SER A 73 18.14 -4.49 -11.89
N LYS A 74 17.22 -5.15 -12.60
CA LYS A 74 17.42 -6.49 -13.19
C LYS A 74 18.20 -6.47 -14.50
N HIS A 75 18.19 -5.35 -15.23
CA HIS A 75 18.94 -5.18 -16.48
C HIS A 75 20.37 -4.65 -16.28
N ILE A 76 20.70 -4.11 -15.10
CA ILE A 76 22.05 -3.60 -14.78
C ILE A 76 22.94 -4.64 -14.06
N ASN A 77 22.35 -5.75 -13.62
CA ASN A 77 23.03 -6.91 -12.99
C ASN A 77 23.09 -8.13 -13.94
N LEU A 78 23.15 -7.87 -15.25
CA LEU A 78 23.27 -8.87 -16.30
C LEU A 78 24.37 -8.42 -17.27
#